data_AF-A0A8S8XAG5-F1
#
_entry.id   AF-A0A8S8XAG5-F1
#
_cell.length_a   1.000
_cell.length_b   1.000
_cell.length_c   1.000
_cell.angle_alpha   90.00
_cell.angle_beta   90.00
_cell.angle_gamma   90.00
#
_symmetry.space_group_name_H-M   'P 1'
#
loop_
_entity.id
_entity.type
_entity.pdbx_description
1 polymer ?
#
loop_
_entity_poly.entity_id
_entity_poly.type
_entity_poly.pdbx_seq_one_letter_code
_entity_poly.pdbx_strand_id
1 'polypeptide(L)'
;MKRRSFLLGSAALAAAPSAYAADDWRVEIETQGRTLSFAMGAARDMGAFVSPIGKFEQRCLRADATDAPFTVFFRPDRGDARMEVVVEYGRLWTPAANGAPYRTSIFRGGTQVAQIDVPRADWRTRWRWQSAPRRVVRDANGLVREHLIPAFASLGAMEPPPKPQLYRPTEAAGVTAYMPTTGDRPDIGPLTEAQAAWVGGDSGSLQTLLAQAEAAASVPWHFRDERTGAPIDLQAYPEASCHPNGGNPKIAMADKTLFTPDKAHQPALSYLPYAITGDPYFLEELQFQATFDDLADPPGYKQKVGQVRSSAWSLRTLAQVTTMTPDNVPSWLRPKASWSSMLLQLRDSFRTRFVDGKEIPQTVFHTTQTAFDDRGGGAVPPGVSIAPWQEDFQCLSLGWITMLGFEGFLPIFRWKVAQTIARTDGRSGWNRAVATPGTIMLRANKDSPWCANWAEAWALNRRVQNFPEPSDDWVGLLTPLTFTRAALAMATQLGVDEARSSFRWADDQLRSKLASQRKKMPWRFALAGR
;
A
#
# COMPACT_ATOMS: atom_id res chain seq x y z
N MET A 1 -53.31 -10.13 -22.17
CA MET A 1 -52.35 -10.61 -21.16
C MET A 1 -52.05 -9.45 -20.21
N LYS A 2 -52.41 -9.58 -18.92
CA LYS A 2 -52.44 -8.49 -17.93
C LYS A 2 -51.03 -8.11 -17.44
N ARG A 3 -50.69 -6.82 -17.46
CA ARG A 3 -49.51 -6.24 -16.78
C ARG A 3 -49.69 -6.37 -15.25
N ARG A 4 -48.74 -7.01 -14.57
CA ARG A 4 -48.62 -6.98 -13.10
C ARG A 4 -47.48 -6.05 -12.72
N SER A 5 -47.83 -4.95 -12.07
CA SER A 5 -46.90 -4.07 -11.36
C SER A 5 -46.45 -4.75 -10.07
N PHE A 6 -45.15 -4.92 -9.86
CA PHE A 6 -44.59 -5.31 -8.56
C PHE A 6 -44.27 -4.03 -7.77
N LEU A 7 -45.07 -3.78 -6.73
CA LEU A 7 -44.76 -2.83 -5.67
C LEU A 7 -43.71 -3.47 -4.75
N LEU A 8 -42.49 -2.94 -4.77
CA LEU A 8 -41.48 -3.22 -3.74
C LEU A 8 -41.83 -2.41 -2.50
N GLY A 9 -42.43 -3.08 -1.52
CA GLY A 9 -42.61 -2.54 -0.17
C GLY A 9 -41.26 -2.46 0.54
N SER A 10 -40.82 -1.23 0.84
CA SER A 10 -39.72 -0.94 1.74
C SER A 10 -40.14 -1.28 3.17
N ALA A 11 -39.85 -2.51 3.60
CA ALA A 11 -39.89 -2.86 5.02
C ALA A 11 -38.70 -2.19 5.71
N ALA A 12 -38.96 -1.10 6.44
CA ALA A 12 -38.02 -0.55 7.41
C ALA A 12 -37.79 -1.63 8.49
N LEU A 13 -36.61 -2.26 8.49
CA LEU A 13 -36.18 -3.07 9.62
C LEU A 13 -36.07 -2.14 10.83
N ALA A 14 -36.89 -2.40 11.85
CA ALA A 14 -36.74 -1.76 13.15
C ALA A 14 -35.32 -2.02 13.68
N ALA A 15 -34.61 -0.94 14.04
CA ALA A 15 -33.29 -1.04 14.63
C ALA A 15 -33.38 -1.86 15.93
N ALA A 16 -32.58 -2.92 16.03
CA ALA A 16 -32.40 -3.61 17.30
C ALA A 16 -31.95 -2.58 18.36
N PRO A 17 -32.49 -2.65 19.59
CA PRO A 17 -32.11 -1.72 20.65
C PRO A 17 -30.59 -1.77 20.87
N SER A 18 -30.00 -0.59 21.00
CA SER A 18 -28.59 -0.41 21.34
C SER A 18 -28.28 -1.17 22.63
N ALA A 19 -27.30 -2.07 22.60
CA ALA A 19 -26.78 -2.74 23.80
C ALA A 19 -26.09 -1.76 24.78
N TYR A 20 -25.98 -0.48 24.40
CA TYR A 20 -25.34 0.57 25.17
C TYR A 20 -26.33 1.71 25.46
N ALA A 21 -26.42 2.11 26.72
CA ALA A 21 -27.01 3.40 27.09
C ALA A 21 -26.10 4.53 26.59
N ALA A 22 -26.71 5.67 26.22
CA ALA A 22 -25.97 6.82 25.66
C ALA A 22 -24.85 7.32 26.60
N ASP A 23 -25.01 7.15 27.92
CA ASP A 23 -24.13 7.74 28.94
C ASP A 23 -23.06 6.79 29.51
N ASP A 24 -22.88 5.59 28.93
CA ASP A 24 -22.04 4.57 29.55
C ASP A 24 -20.53 4.81 29.41
N TRP A 25 -20.08 5.55 28.38
CA TRP A 25 -18.66 5.60 28.03
C TRP A 25 -18.09 7.01 28.00
N ARG A 26 -16.92 7.18 28.64
CA ARG A 26 -16.16 8.43 28.70
C ARG A 26 -14.68 8.17 28.48
N VAL A 27 -14.01 9.10 27.81
CA VAL A 27 -12.56 9.14 27.66
C VAL A 27 -12.05 10.45 28.27
N GLU A 28 -10.99 10.35 29.06
CA GLU A 28 -10.27 11.51 29.59
C GLU A 28 -8.84 11.49 29.06
N ILE A 29 -8.40 12.63 28.52
CA ILE A 29 -7.04 12.83 28.01
C ILE A 29 -6.35 13.88 28.89
N GLU A 30 -5.36 13.44 29.67
CA GLU A 30 -4.49 14.28 30.48
C GLU A 30 -3.28 14.70 29.66
N THR A 31 -3.13 16.00 29.40
CA THR A 31 -2.00 16.55 28.65
C THR A 31 -1.67 17.95 29.16
N GLN A 32 -0.40 18.30 29.27
CA GLN A 32 0.05 19.65 29.67
C GLN A 32 -0.64 20.21 30.94
N GLY A 33 -0.93 19.35 31.93
CA GLY A 33 -1.57 19.76 33.19
C GLY A 33 -3.07 20.04 33.10
N ARG A 34 -3.72 19.71 31.97
CA ARG A 34 -5.18 19.78 31.80
C ARG A 34 -5.78 18.43 31.44
N THR A 35 -7.06 18.25 31.76
CA THR A 35 -7.84 17.05 31.40
C THR A 35 -8.93 17.44 30.41
N LEU A 36 -8.90 16.83 29.22
CA LEU A 36 -9.96 16.92 28.22
C LEU A 36 -10.91 15.74 28.40
N SER A 37 -12.22 15.98 28.48
CA SER A 37 -13.21 14.94 28.70
C SER A 37 -14.13 14.78 27.49
N PHE A 38 -14.31 13.55 27.04
CA PHE A 38 -15.13 13.18 25.89
C PHE A 38 -16.17 12.14 26.33
N ALA A 39 -17.45 12.42 26.13
CA ALA A 39 -18.53 11.50 26.47
C ALA A 39 -19.19 10.95 25.19
N MET A 40 -19.45 9.64 25.15
CA MET A 40 -20.12 9.01 24.00
C MET A 40 -21.52 9.58 23.78
N GLY A 41 -22.26 9.89 24.85
CA GLY A 41 -23.62 10.45 24.77
C GLY A 41 -23.70 11.85 24.17
N ALA A 42 -22.60 12.61 24.22
CA ALA A 42 -22.49 13.92 23.59
C ALA A 42 -21.82 13.86 22.20
N ALA A 43 -21.35 12.69 21.77
CA ALA A 43 -20.67 12.51 20.50
C ALA A 43 -21.66 12.50 19.32
N ARG A 44 -21.23 13.07 18.19
CA ARG A 44 -22.01 13.09 16.95
C ARG A 44 -22.04 11.69 16.33
N ASP A 45 -23.22 11.14 16.06
CA ASP A 45 -23.36 9.90 15.31
C ASP A 45 -22.98 10.12 13.84
N MET A 46 -21.96 9.39 13.39
CA MET A 46 -21.44 9.43 12.02
C MET A 46 -21.98 8.27 11.16
N GLY A 47 -22.87 7.45 11.73
CA GLY A 47 -23.42 6.25 11.08
C GLY A 47 -22.62 4.99 11.39
N ALA A 48 -23.12 3.86 10.88
CA ALA A 48 -22.56 2.55 11.12
C ALA A 48 -21.92 1.95 9.87
N PHE A 49 -20.84 1.20 10.07
CA PHE A 49 -20.21 0.38 9.07
C PHE A 49 -20.72 -1.05 9.19
N VAL A 50 -21.27 -1.59 8.10
CA VAL A 50 -21.65 -3.00 8.01
C VAL A 50 -20.50 -3.75 7.35
N SER A 51 -19.84 -4.64 8.09
CA SER A 51 -18.70 -5.39 7.59
C SER A 51 -19.15 -6.56 6.71
N PRO A 52 -18.90 -6.53 5.38
CA PRO A 52 -19.29 -7.65 4.51
C PRO A 52 -18.46 -8.91 4.79
N ILE A 53 -17.24 -8.74 5.33
CA ILE A 53 -16.29 -9.81 5.66
C ILE A 53 -16.55 -10.33 7.08
N GLY A 54 -16.54 -9.44 8.07
CA GLY A 54 -16.62 -9.79 9.49
C GLY A 54 -18.04 -10.12 9.99
N LYS A 55 -19.08 -9.82 9.20
CA LYS A 55 -20.50 -10.06 9.54
C LYS A 55 -20.93 -9.41 10.86
N PHE A 56 -20.46 -8.18 11.09
CA PHE A 56 -20.88 -7.33 12.20
C PHE A 56 -21.23 -5.93 11.70
N GLU A 57 -21.93 -5.16 12.53
CA GLU A 57 -22.20 -3.75 12.30
C GLU A 57 -21.58 -2.93 13.44
N GLN A 58 -20.75 -1.95 13.12
CA GLN A 58 -20.06 -1.11 14.10
C GLN A 58 -20.45 0.36 13.90
N ARG A 59 -20.95 1.01 14.96
CA ARG A 59 -21.26 2.44 14.94
C ARG A 59 -19.99 3.27 15.00
N CYS A 60 -20.06 4.54 14.65
CA CYS A 60 -18.99 5.51 14.85
C CYS A 60 -19.59 6.80 15.41
N LEU A 61 -19.29 7.10 16.67
CA LEU A 61 -19.67 8.35 17.33
C LEU A 61 -18.42 9.19 17.55
N ARG A 62 -18.41 10.42 17.03
CA ARG A 62 -17.26 11.31 17.03
C ARG A 62 -17.43 12.44 18.04
N ALA A 63 -16.44 12.62 18.91
CA ALA A 63 -16.33 13.76 19.82
C ALA A 63 -15.02 14.51 19.54
N ASP A 64 -15.13 15.80 19.21
CA ASP A 64 -14.00 16.68 18.95
C ASP A 64 -13.75 17.58 20.16
N ALA A 65 -12.49 17.80 20.52
CA ALA A 65 -12.15 18.84 21.49
C ALA A 65 -12.29 20.23 20.83
N THR A 66 -12.77 21.20 21.60
CA THR A 66 -12.99 22.58 21.14
C THR A 66 -11.71 23.40 21.06
N ASP A 67 -10.76 23.15 21.97
CA ASP A 67 -9.54 23.94 22.19
C ASP A 67 -8.28 23.04 22.18
N ALA A 68 -8.38 21.89 21.52
CA ALA A 68 -7.29 20.94 21.34
C ALA A 68 -7.46 20.19 20.02
N PRO A 69 -6.36 19.78 19.36
CA PRO A 69 -6.43 18.99 18.14
C PRO A 69 -6.68 17.49 18.43
N PHE A 70 -7.53 17.18 19.41
CA PHE A 70 -7.92 15.81 19.75
C PHE A 70 -9.30 15.49 19.19
N THR A 71 -9.44 14.28 18.67
CA THR A 71 -10.74 13.67 18.36
C THR A 71 -10.79 12.28 18.95
N VAL A 72 -11.90 11.96 19.60
CA VAL A 72 -12.21 10.63 20.11
C VAL A 72 -13.35 10.05 19.30
N PHE A 73 -13.17 8.81 18.82
CA PHE A 73 -14.24 8.04 18.19
C PHE A 73 -14.62 6.87 19.08
N PHE A 74 -15.89 6.80 19.48
CA PHE A 74 -16.48 5.64 20.13
C PHE A 74 -17.10 4.76 19.05
N ARG A 75 -16.73 3.48 19.04
CA ARG A 75 -17.12 2.54 18.00
C ARG A 75 -17.70 1.24 18.56
N PRO A 76 -18.88 1.30 19.23
CA PRO A 76 -19.58 0.12 19.70
C PRO A 76 -20.12 -0.73 18.56
N ASP A 77 -20.11 -2.04 18.75
CA ASP A 77 -20.82 -2.96 17.88
C ASP A 77 -22.33 -2.93 18.15
N ARG A 78 -23.15 -3.07 17.10
CA ARG A 78 -24.58 -3.29 17.29
C ARG A 78 -24.84 -4.75 17.67
N GLY A 79 -25.54 -4.95 18.78
CA GLY A 79 -25.92 -6.28 19.27
C GLY A 79 -24.81 -7.08 19.95
N ASP A 80 -23.64 -6.48 20.18
CA ASP A 80 -22.49 -7.09 20.87
C ASP A 80 -21.96 -6.11 21.94
N ALA A 81 -21.25 -6.62 22.96
CA ALA A 81 -20.64 -5.83 24.02
C ALA A 81 -19.23 -5.29 23.67
N ARG A 82 -18.69 -5.59 22.49
CA ARG A 82 -17.40 -5.07 22.01
C ARG A 82 -17.44 -3.55 21.81
N MET A 83 -16.53 -2.88 22.50
CA MET A 83 -16.26 -1.44 22.35
C MET A 83 -14.87 -1.21 21.73
N GLU A 84 -14.79 -0.20 20.88
CA GLU A 84 -13.52 0.36 20.40
C GLU A 84 -13.52 1.87 20.64
N VAL A 85 -12.36 2.37 21.07
CA VAL A 85 -12.10 3.79 21.24
C VAL A 85 -10.89 4.14 20.39
N VAL A 86 -11.04 5.08 19.48
CA VAL A 86 -9.93 5.64 18.70
C VAL A 86 -9.63 7.04 19.22
N VAL A 87 -8.36 7.33 19.50
CA VAL A 87 -7.87 8.69 19.74
C VAL A 87 -7.03 9.12 18.56
N GLU A 88 -7.36 10.28 17.99
CA GLU A 88 -6.65 10.90 16.88
C GLU A 88 -6.14 12.28 17.29
N TYR A 89 -4.88 12.58 16.94
CA TYR A 89 -4.24 13.85 17.21
C TYR A 89 -3.90 14.56 15.90
N GLY A 90 -4.55 15.69 15.65
CA GLY A 90 -4.36 16.52 14.46
C GLY A 90 -5.65 17.08 13.89
N ARG A 91 -5.47 18.00 12.95
CA ARG A 91 -6.51 18.62 12.12
C ARG A 91 -5.96 18.79 10.71
N LEU A 92 -6.82 18.72 9.71
CA LEU A 92 -6.44 18.89 8.31
C LEU A 92 -6.19 20.37 8.00
N TRP A 93 -7.08 21.24 8.47
CA TRP A 93 -7.12 22.65 8.09
C TRP A 93 -6.44 23.62 9.06
N THR A 94 -5.75 23.12 10.07
CA THR A 94 -4.95 23.95 10.99
C THR A 94 -3.46 23.73 10.76
N PRO A 95 -2.60 24.68 11.19
CA PRO A 95 -1.16 24.49 11.17
C PRO A 95 -0.75 23.18 11.89
N ALA A 96 0.19 22.47 11.31
CA ALA A 96 0.66 21.19 11.82
C ALA A 96 1.63 21.38 12.99
N ALA A 97 1.36 20.76 14.14
CA ALA A 97 2.22 20.85 15.31
C ALA A 97 2.11 19.60 16.20
N ASN A 98 3.24 18.94 16.47
CA ASN A 98 3.28 17.85 17.44
C ASN A 98 2.91 18.35 18.84
N GLY A 99 2.26 17.50 19.63
CA GLY A 99 1.85 17.80 21.01
C GLY A 99 2.80 17.21 22.05
N ALA A 100 2.50 17.50 23.31
CA ALA A 100 3.15 16.85 24.44
C ALA A 100 2.67 15.39 24.61
N PRO A 101 3.45 14.53 25.27
CA PRO A 101 2.96 13.24 25.75
C PRO A 101 1.67 13.41 26.56
N TYR A 102 0.83 12.40 26.54
CA TYR A 102 -0.47 12.44 27.22
C TYR A 102 -0.86 11.06 27.75
N ARG A 103 -1.76 11.06 28.71
CA ARG A 103 -2.39 9.84 29.24
C ARG A 103 -3.85 9.82 28.85
N THR A 104 -4.34 8.67 28.42
CA THR A 104 -5.75 8.44 28.11
C THR A 104 -6.34 7.43 29.07
N SER A 105 -7.40 7.81 29.78
CA SER A 105 -8.18 6.95 30.65
C SER A 105 -9.56 6.71 30.03
N ILE A 106 -9.98 5.44 29.97
CA ILE A 106 -11.26 5.02 29.38
C ILE A 106 -12.15 4.48 30.48
N PHE A 107 -13.37 4.99 30.56
CA PHE A 107 -14.34 4.65 31.61
C PHE A 107 -15.60 4.02 31.01
N ARG A 108 -16.16 3.06 31.75
CA ARG A 108 -17.51 2.50 31.57
C ARG A 108 -18.30 2.64 32.86
N GLY A 109 -19.43 3.35 32.85
CA GLY A 109 -20.32 3.47 34.02
C GLY A 109 -19.60 3.97 35.30
N GLY A 110 -18.64 4.89 35.14
CA GLY A 110 -17.81 5.41 36.23
C GLY A 110 -16.57 4.57 36.59
N THR A 111 -16.47 3.32 36.15
CA THR A 111 -15.28 2.47 36.36
C THR A 111 -14.25 2.69 35.25
N GLN A 112 -12.99 2.93 35.60
CA GLN A 112 -11.89 2.98 34.64
C GLN A 112 -11.57 1.56 34.15
N VAL A 113 -11.73 1.32 32.85
CA VAL A 113 -11.50 0.01 32.22
C VAL A 113 -10.17 -0.08 31.48
N ALA A 114 -9.55 1.06 31.16
CA ALA A 114 -8.23 1.11 30.57
C ALA A 114 -7.51 2.43 30.88
N GLN A 115 -6.18 2.36 30.91
CA GLN A 115 -5.29 3.51 30.95
C GLN A 115 -4.15 3.28 29.96
N ILE A 116 -3.85 4.29 29.15
CA ILE A 116 -2.86 4.23 28.10
C ILE A 116 -1.98 5.48 28.22
N ASP A 117 -0.69 5.29 28.48
CA ASP A 117 0.31 6.36 28.39
C ASP A 117 0.81 6.44 26.94
N VAL A 118 0.67 7.61 26.32
CA VAL A 118 1.08 7.86 24.93
C VAL A 118 2.32 8.76 24.92
N PRO A 119 3.50 8.22 24.57
CA PRO A 119 4.76 8.93 24.71
C PRO A 119 4.96 10.04 23.67
N ARG A 120 4.19 10.04 22.58
CA ARG A 120 4.30 11.03 21.50
C ARG A 120 2.91 11.43 21.00
N ALA A 121 2.65 12.72 20.91
CA ALA A 121 1.49 13.24 20.17
C ALA A 121 1.94 13.72 18.79
N ASP A 122 2.31 12.79 17.92
CA ASP A 122 2.75 13.12 16.57
C ASP A 122 1.54 13.57 15.73
N TRP A 123 1.68 14.67 14.99
CA TRP A 123 0.57 15.25 14.21
C TRP A 123 0.05 14.27 13.14
N ARG A 124 -1.28 14.22 12.98
CA ARG A 124 -2.00 13.28 12.09
C ARG A 124 -1.65 11.83 12.35
N THR A 125 -1.52 11.46 13.61
CA THR A 125 -1.44 10.06 14.04
C THR A 125 -2.65 9.71 14.90
N ARG A 126 -2.91 8.42 15.02
CA ARG A 126 -3.99 7.90 15.84
C ARG A 126 -3.61 6.54 16.42
N TRP A 127 -4.42 6.06 17.32
CA TRP A 127 -4.34 4.71 17.86
C TRP A 127 -5.71 4.30 18.37
N ARG A 128 -5.87 3.02 18.67
CA ARG A 128 -7.10 2.50 19.26
C ARG A 128 -6.88 1.66 20.50
N TRP A 129 -7.86 1.71 21.38
CA TRP A 129 -8.12 0.68 22.37
C TRP A 129 -9.36 -0.11 21.93
N GLN A 130 -9.37 -1.40 22.22
CA GLN A 130 -10.48 -2.28 21.91
C GLN A 130 -10.68 -3.26 23.06
N SER A 131 -11.93 -3.44 23.49
CA SER A 131 -12.26 -4.34 24.60
C SER A 131 -12.01 -5.81 24.26
N ALA A 132 -12.00 -6.14 22.96
CA ALA A 132 -11.57 -7.42 22.42
C ALA A 132 -11.07 -7.24 20.97
N PRO A 133 -10.01 -7.95 20.55
CA PRO A 133 -9.54 -7.91 19.16
C PRO A 133 -10.57 -8.52 18.20
N ARG A 134 -10.59 -8.04 16.95
CA ARG A 134 -11.36 -8.67 15.88
C ARG A 134 -10.81 -10.06 15.56
N ARG A 135 -11.71 -11.00 15.27
CA ARG A 135 -11.34 -12.36 14.86
C ARG A 135 -10.84 -12.35 13.41
N VAL A 136 -9.88 -13.21 13.13
CA VAL A 136 -9.57 -13.62 11.76
C VAL A 136 -10.68 -14.54 11.28
N VAL A 137 -11.38 -14.14 10.22
CA VAL A 137 -12.55 -14.84 9.66
C VAL A 137 -12.29 -15.44 8.27
N ARG A 138 -11.14 -15.14 7.67
CA ARG A 138 -10.71 -15.69 6.37
C ARG A 138 -9.26 -16.15 6.43
N ASP A 139 -8.97 -17.24 5.73
CA ASP A 139 -7.63 -17.80 5.60
C ASP A 139 -6.94 -17.42 4.28
N ALA A 140 -5.62 -17.60 4.23
CA ALA A 140 -4.80 -17.27 3.06
C ALA A 140 -5.21 -18.06 1.80
N ASN A 141 -5.58 -19.33 1.92
CA ASN A 141 -5.94 -20.17 0.78
C ASN A 141 -7.25 -19.70 0.13
N GLY A 142 -8.22 -19.26 0.93
CA GLY A 142 -9.43 -18.60 0.45
C GLY A 142 -9.12 -17.34 -0.34
N LEU A 143 -8.27 -16.46 0.20
CA LEU A 143 -7.87 -15.21 -0.48
C LEU A 143 -7.13 -15.46 -1.81
N VAL A 144 -6.27 -16.48 -1.87
CA VAL A 144 -5.59 -16.89 -3.12
C VAL A 144 -6.60 -17.42 -4.15
N ARG A 145 -7.54 -18.28 -3.74
CA ARG A 145 -8.58 -18.83 -4.63
C ARG A 145 -9.50 -17.75 -5.19
N GLU A 146 -9.77 -16.72 -4.41
CA GLU A 146 -10.57 -15.56 -4.83
C GLU A 146 -9.77 -14.50 -5.58
N HIS A 147 -8.50 -14.75 -5.90
CA HIS A 147 -7.62 -13.83 -6.62
C HIS A 147 -7.39 -12.48 -5.91
N LEU A 148 -7.60 -12.44 -4.59
CA LEU A 148 -7.40 -11.23 -3.77
C LEU A 148 -5.93 -11.01 -3.39
N ILE A 149 -5.16 -12.09 -3.30
CA ILE A 149 -3.71 -12.05 -3.07
C ILE A 149 -2.99 -13.02 -4.02
N PRO A 150 -1.75 -12.73 -4.44
CA PRO A 150 -0.97 -13.64 -5.26
C PRO A 150 -0.71 -14.93 -4.48
N ALA A 151 -0.57 -16.05 -5.18
CA ALA A 151 -0.07 -17.26 -4.55
C ALA A 151 1.43 -17.11 -4.21
N PHE A 152 1.81 -17.46 -2.99
CA PHE A 152 3.20 -17.56 -2.53
C PHE A 152 3.58 -19.02 -2.34
N ALA A 153 4.85 -19.37 -2.58
CA ALA A 153 5.35 -20.73 -2.48
C ALA A 153 6.72 -20.75 -1.77
N SER A 154 6.98 -21.82 -1.02
CA SER A 154 8.32 -22.08 -0.49
C SER A 154 9.27 -22.50 -1.61
N LEU A 155 10.41 -21.81 -1.73
CA LEU A 155 11.43 -22.07 -2.75
C LEU A 155 12.67 -22.77 -2.19
N GLY A 156 12.53 -23.45 -1.05
CA GLY A 156 13.62 -24.10 -0.33
C GLY A 156 13.83 -23.46 1.04
N ALA A 157 15.06 -23.03 1.33
CA ALA A 157 15.35 -22.33 2.58
C ALA A 157 14.76 -20.91 2.53
N MET A 158 13.66 -20.69 3.25
CA MET A 158 13.01 -19.39 3.37
C MET A 158 13.62 -18.56 4.50
N GLU A 159 13.57 -17.24 4.38
CA GLU A 159 13.90 -16.35 5.50
C GLU A 159 12.97 -16.68 6.68
N PRO A 160 13.49 -16.71 7.91
CA PRO A 160 12.61 -16.81 9.06
C PRO A 160 11.70 -15.58 9.07
N PRO A 161 10.43 -15.73 9.48
CA PRO A 161 9.57 -14.58 9.66
C PRO A 161 10.21 -13.58 10.64
N PRO A 162 9.92 -12.27 10.52
CA PRO A 162 10.40 -11.29 11.48
C PRO A 162 10.00 -11.69 12.89
N LYS A 163 10.88 -11.39 13.87
CA LYS A 163 10.58 -11.65 15.29
C LYS A 163 9.19 -11.13 15.66
N PRO A 164 8.40 -11.87 16.46
CA PRO A 164 7.07 -11.44 16.89
C PRO A 164 7.07 -9.99 17.38
N GLN A 165 6.23 -9.16 16.77
CA GLN A 165 6.06 -7.76 17.15
C GLN A 165 4.80 -7.58 18.00
N LEU A 166 4.80 -6.52 18.81
CA LEU A 166 3.62 -6.00 19.47
C LEU A 166 3.51 -4.52 19.13
N TYR A 167 2.28 -4.02 19.07
CA TYR A 167 2.03 -2.59 18.90
C TYR A 167 1.70 -1.95 20.25
N ARG A 168 2.30 -0.79 20.49
CA ARG A 168 1.85 0.18 21.49
C ARG A 168 1.60 1.51 20.78
N PRO A 169 0.67 2.34 21.28
CA PRO A 169 0.35 3.62 20.68
C PRO A 169 1.58 4.44 20.30
N THR A 170 1.63 4.88 19.04
CA THR A 170 2.71 5.70 18.47
C THR A 170 4.07 5.01 18.33
N GLU A 171 4.11 3.68 18.38
CA GLU A 171 5.29 2.88 18.04
C GLU A 171 5.24 2.32 16.61
N ALA A 172 6.34 1.72 16.16
CA ALA A 172 6.51 1.26 14.79
C ALA A 172 6.23 -0.23 14.55
N ALA A 173 6.17 -1.07 15.60
CA ALA A 173 5.95 -2.52 15.50
C ALA A 173 6.77 -3.22 14.39
N GLY A 174 8.06 -2.88 14.25
CA GLY A 174 8.95 -3.43 13.24
C GLY A 174 8.83 -2.84 11.83
N VAL A 175 7.98 -1.84 11.61
CA VAL A 175 7.95 -1.02 10.40
C VAL A 175 9.10 0.00 10.44
N THR A 176 9.71 0.28 9.30
CA THR A 176 10.82 1.23 9.24
C THR A 176 10.32 2.67 9.35
N ALA A 177 10.68 3.35 10.44
CA ALA A 177 10.20 4.70 10.73
C ALA A 177 10.65 5.75 9.70
N TYR A 178 11.92 5.75 9.33
CA TYR A 178 12.44 6.60 8.25
C TYR A 178 12.28 5.90 6.90
N MET A 179 11.09 6.01 6.30
CA MET A 179 10.78 5.33 5.04
C MET A 179 11.73 5.68 3.87
N PRO A 180 12.25 6.93 3.72
CA PRO A 180 13.18 7.27 2.62
C PRO A 180 14.52 6.52 2.59
N THR A 181 14.86 5.73 3.63
CA THR A 181 16.09 4.91 3.63
C THR A 181 16.07 3.82 2.55
N THR A 182 17.17 3.06 2.42
CA THR A 182 17.35 1.95 1.49
C THR A 182 16.11 1.05 1.39
N GLY A 183 15.76 0.64 0.17
CA GLY A 183 14.45 0.03 -0.14
C GLY A 183 14.34 -1.49 -0.03
N ASP A 184 15.42 -2.23 0.24
CA ASP A 184 15.35 -3.69 0.46
C ASP A 184 15.03 -4.00 1.93
N ARG A 185 13.81 -3.62 2.35
CA ARG A 185 13.36 -3.76 3.74
C ARG A 185 12.27 -4.81 3.88
N PRO A 186 12.16 -5.50 5.04
CA PRO A 186 11.11 -6.49 5.27
C PRO A 186 9.68 -5.93 5.23
N ASP A 187 9.50 -4.62 5.40
CA ASP A 187 8.20 -3.95 5.32
C ASP A 187 7.83 -3.49 3.89
N ILE A 188 8.73 -3.58 2.90
CA ILE A 188 8.47 -3.21 1.50
C ILE A 188 8.30 -4.46 0.61
N GLY A 189 7.19 -4.52 -0.10
CA GLY A 189 6.93 -5.51 -1.14
C GLY A 189 5.45 -5.49 -1.56
N PRO A 190 4.98 -6.44 -2.38
CA PRO A 190 3.55 -6.66 -2.58
C PRO A 190 2.83 -6.82 -1.23
N LEU A 191 3.42 -7.64 -0.38
CA LEU A 191 3.08 -7.82 1.02
C LEU A 191 4.34 -7.55 1.85
N THR A 192 4.19 -7.26 3.15
CA THR A 192 5.35 -7.31 4.06
C THR A 192 5.88 -8.74 4.19
N GLU A 193 7.11 -8.90 4.68
CA GLU A 193 7.71 -10.22 4.92
C GLU A 193 6.84 -11.08 5.84
N ALA A 194 6.30 -10.51 6.92
CA ALA A 194 5.40 -11.23 7.83
C ALA A 194 4.08 -11.61 7.16
N GLN A 195 3.50 -10.72 6.35
CA GLN A 195 2.27 -11.03 5.61
C GLN A 195 2.51 -12.14 4.59
N ALA A 196 3.59 -12.07 3.83
CA ALA A 196 3.93 -13.08 2.83
C ALA A 196 4.27 -14.45 3.47
N ALA A 197 4.97 -14.45 4.61
CA ALA A 197 5.23 -15.67 5.38
C ALA A 197 3.94 -16.32 5.88
N TRP A 198 3.00 -15.52 6.40
CA TRP A 198 1.67 -16.00 6.82
C TRP A 198 0.89 -16.61 5.65
N VAL A 199 0.88 -15.94 4.49
CA VAL A 199 0.26 -16.47 3.27
C VAL A 199 0.94 -17.76 2.80
N GLY A 200 2.26 -17.85 2.97
CA GLY A 200 3.06 -19.03 2.70
C GLY A 200 2.90 -20.18 3.69
N GLY A 201 2.09 -20.01 4.75
CA GLY A 201 1.74 -21.06 5.73
C GLY A 201 2.34 -20.89 7.12
N ASP A 202 3.11 -19.82 7.39
CA ASP A 202 3.63 -19.55 8.74
C ASP A 202 2.60 -18.86 9.64
N SER A 203 1.87 -19.63 10.45
CA SER A 203 0.89 -19.06 11.39
C SER A 203 1.51 -18.14 12.45
N GLY A 204 2.80 -18.30 12.75
CA GLY A 204 3.53 -17.48 13.72
C GLY A 204 3.62 -16.00 13.33
N SER A 205 3.54 -15.70 12.04
CA SER A 205 3.58 -14.34 11.51
C SER A 205 2.30 -13.53 11.74
N LEU A 206 1.19 -14.16 12.17
CA LEU A 206 -0.10 -13.47 12.35
C LEU A 206 -0.03 -12.35 13.39
N GLN A 207 0.71 -12.55 14.48
CA GLN A 207 0.88 -11.51 15.49
C GLN A 207 1.61 -10.29 14.93
N THR A 208 2.72 -10.53 14.22
CA THR A 208 3.53 -9.46 13.62
C THR A 208 2.76 -8.72 12.54
N LEU A 209 2.04 -9.42 11.66
CA LEU A 209 1.30 -8.75 10.58
C LEU A 209 0.18 -7.85 11.14
N LEU A 210 -0.52 -8.26 12.20
CA LEU A 210 -1.54 -7.43 12.84
C LEU A 210 -0.91 -6.27 13.63
N ALA A 211 0.22 -6.48 14.30
CA ALA A 211 0.94 -5.39 14.98
C ALA A 211 1.44 -4.32 13.98
N GLN A 212 1.96 -4.73 12.82
CA GLN A 212 2.33 -3.83 11.73
C GLN A 212 1.12 -3.06 11.19
N ALA A 213 -0.05 -3.71 11.13
CA ALA A 213 -1.30 -3.07 10.71
C ALA A 213 -1.73 -1.96 11.68
N GLU A 214 -1.63 -2.20 12.99
CA GLU A 214 -1.93 -1.18 14.01
C GLU A 214 -0.91 -0.03 13.95
N ALA A 215 0.36 -0.32 13.65
CA ALA A 215 1.40 0.71 13.49
C ALA A 215 1.19 1.63 12.27
N ALA A 216 0.34 1.26 11.31
CA ALA A 216 -0.08 2.17 10.23
C ALA A 216 -0.67 3.47 10.79
N ALA A 217 -1.35 3.38 11.93
CA ALA A 217 -1.97 4.52 12.60
C ALA A 217 -0.96 5.50 13.22
N SER A 218 0.29 5.05 13.45
CA SER A 218 1.42 5.89 13.88
C SER A 218 2.05 6.69 12.73
N VAL A 219 1.72 6.39 11.47
CA VAL A 219 2.26 7.10 10.31
C VAL A 219 1.47 8.40 10.12
N PRO A 220 2.11 9.57 9.94
CA PRO A 220 1.42 10.88 9.92
C PRO A 220 0.69 11.18 8.60
N TRP A 221 -0.09 10.22 8.07
CA TRP A 221 -0.80 10.29 6.80
C TRP A 221 -2.33 10.42 6.92
N HIS A 222 -2.83 10.77 8.11
CA HIS A 222 -4.27 10.85 8.40
C HIS A 222 -4.85 12.21 7.99
N PHE A 223 -5.11 12.41 6.70
CA PHE A 223 -5.67 13.66 6.15
C PHE A 223 -7.21 13.68 6.23
N ARG A 224 -7.75 13.62 7.45
CA ARG A 224 -9.20 13.59 7.69
C ARG A 224 -9.83 14.98 7.57
N ASP A 225 -10.83 15.13 6.69
CA ASP A 225 -11.66 16.34 6.63
C ASP A 225 -12.65 16.35 7.79
N GLU A 226 -12.53 17.34 8.69
CA GLU A 226 -13.33 17.47 9.89
C GLU A 226 -14.82 17.64 9.59
N ARG A 227 -15.19 18.14 8.41
CA ARG A 227 -16.60 18.32 8.03
C ARG A 227 -17.31 16.99 7.81
N THR A 228 -16.62 16.04 7.16
CA THR A 228 -17.18 14.75 6.77
C THR A 228 -16.79 13.62 7.72
N GLY A 229 -15.64 13.76 8.38
CA GLY A 229 -15.01 12.69 9.13
C GLY A 229 -14.29 11.66 8.25
N ALA A 230 -14.30 11.78 6.92
CA ALA A 230 -13.57 10.91 6.00
C ALA A 230 -12.19 11.49 5.64
N PRO A 231 -11.29 10.72 5.00
CA PRO A 231 -10.17 11.30 4.28
C PRO A 231 -10.62 12.43 3.34
N ILE A 232 -9.75 13.43 3.12
CA ILE A 232 -10.03 14.56 2.24
C ILE A 232 -10.50 14.10 0.86
N ASP A 233 -11.50 14.80 0.32
CA ASP A 233 -12.02 14.53 -1.01
C ASP A 233 -11.06 15.07 -2.08
N LEU A 234 -10.26 14.18 -2.66
CA LEU A 234 -9.29 14.53 -3.71
C LEU A 234 -9.96 15.02 -5.01
N GLN A 235 -11.25 14.73 -5.23
CA GLN A 235 -11.98 15.27 -6.40
C GLN A 235 -12.49 16.68 -6.15
N ALA A 236 -12.87 17.00 -4.90
CA ALA A 236 -13.23 18.35 -4.50
C ALA A 236 -12.00 19.26 -4.35
N TYR A 237 -10.83 18.67 -4.03
CA TYR A 237 -9.56 19.37 -3.87
C TYR A 237 -8.46 18.77 -4.76
N PRO A 238 -8.60 18.83 -6.10
CA PRO A 238 -7.67 18.18 -7.02
C PRO A 238 -6.25 18.76 -6.96
N GLU A 239 -6.10 20.01 -6.51
CA GLU A 239 -4.80 20.65 -6.34
C GLU A 239 -4.25 20.57 -4.91
N ALA A 240 -4.98 19.97 -3.95
CA ALA A 240 -4.48 19.85 -2.58
C ALA A 240 -3.20 19.00 -2.54
N SER A 241 -2.18 19.48 -1.83
CA SER A 241 -0.91 18.76 -1.76
C SER A 241 -0.16 19.08 -0.48
N CYS A 242 0.53 18.07 0.06
CA CYS A 242 1.52 18.23 1.11
C CYS A 242 2.96 18.26 0.57
N HIS A 243 3.14 18.09 -0.74
CA HIS A 243 4.45 18.12 -1.39
C HIS A 243 5.08 19.52 -1.33
N PRO A 244 6.38 19.70 -1.00
CA PRO A 244 7.02 21.02 -0.88
C PRO A 244 6.77 21.98 -2.06
N ASN A 245 6.83 21.47 -3.29
CA ASN A 245 6.74 22.24 -4.55
C ASN A 245 5.31 22.58 -5.03
N GLY A 246 4.38 22.88 -4.11
CA GLY A 246 3.03 23.37 -4.47
C GLY A 246 1.91 22.86 -3.60
N GLY A 247 0.67 23.13 -4.03
CA GLY A 247 -0.57 22.72 -3.37
C GLY A 247 -1.57 23.87 -3.25
N ASN A 248 -2.82 23.62 -3.60
CA ASN A 248 -3.94 24.54 -3.43
C ASN A 248 -5.22 23.76 -3.03
N PRO A 249 -5.54 23.68 -1.73
CA PRO A 249 -4.79 24.21 -0.60
C PRO A 249 -3.45 23.51 -0.38
N LYS A 250 -2.49 24.25 0.16
CA LYS A 250 -1.24 23.70 0.68
C LYS A 250 -1.50 23.07 2.04
N ILE A 251 -1.21 21.77 2.18
CA ILE A 251 -1.40 21.04 3.43
C ILE A 251 -0.04 20.90 4.12
N ALA A 252 0.15 21.56 5.26
CA ALA A 252 1.39 21.46 6.03
C ALA A 252 1.56 20.07 6.63
N MET A 253 2.79 19.55 6.64
CA MET A 253 3.20 18.37 7.42
C MET A 253 3.88 18.84 8.70
N ALA A 254 3.77 18.08 9.79
CA ALA A 254 4.57 18.38 10.98
C ALA A 254 6.01 17.90 10.78
N ASP A 255 6.95 18.67 11.30
CA ASP A 255 8.35 18.24 11.36
C ASP A 255 8.56 17.25 12.51
N LYS A 256 9.50 16.30 12.35
CA LYS A 256 10.04 15.45 13.42
C LYS A 256 9.03 14.53 14.15
N THR A 257 8.08 13.95 13.42
CA THR A 257 7.31 12.78 13.88
C THR A 257 8.18 11.51 13.94
N LEU A 258 7.73 10.44 14.60
CA LEU A 258 8.44 9.16 14.60
C LEU A 258 8.69 8.67 13.17
N PHE A 259 7.62 8.65 12.36
CA PHE A 259 7.69 8.25 10.97
C PHE A 259 8.04 9.43 10.07
N THR A 260 8.86 9.19 9.06
CA THR A 260 8.98 10.05 7.88
C THR A 260 8.37 9.28 6.71
N PRO A 261 7.12 9.58 6.32
CA PRO A 261 6.47 8.91 5.21
C PRO A 261 7.20 9.14 3.89
N ASP A 262 7.23 8.12 3.04
CA ASP A 262 7.75 8.23 1.68
C ASP A 262 6.95 7.34 0.73
N LYS A 263 6.48 7.94 -0.36
CA LYS A 263 5.64 7.26 -1.35
C LYS A 263 6.39 6.14 -2.07
N ALA A 264 7.69 6.32 -2.33
CA ALA A 264 8.52 5.33 -3.03
C ALA A 264 8.96 4.16 -2.15
N HIS A 265 8.84 4.27 -0.83
CA HIS A 265 9.26 3.28 0.14
C HIS A 265 8.16 2.90 1.13
N GLN A 266 6.90 3.07 0.71
CA GLN A 266 5.74 2.79 1.55
C GLN A 266 5.52 1.27 1.75
N PRO A 267 5.21 0.83 2.98
CA PRO A 267 4.86 -0.56 3.26
C PRO A 267 3.42 -0.90 2.80
N ALA A 268 3.08 -2.19 2.76
CA ALA A 268 1.71 -2.67 2.55
C ALA A 268 1.11 -3.09 3.89
N LEU A 269 0.51 -2.18 4.67
CA LEU A 269 0.16 -2.49 6.07
C LEU A 269 -1.28 -2.96 6.27
N SER A 270 -2.24 -2.38 5.56
CA SER A 270 -3.65 -2.45 6.02
C SER A 270 -4.57 -3.33 5.15
N TYR A 271 -4.19 -3.61 3.90
CA TYR A 271 -5.01 -4.41 2.98
C TYR A 271 -5.28 -5.83 3.47
N LEU A 272 -4.23 -6.62 3.74
CA LEU A 272 -4.39 -8.01 4.17
C LEU A 272 -5.07 -8.11 5.54
N PRO A 273 -4.72 -7.30 6.56
CA PRO A 273 -5.43 -7.26 7.84
C PRO A 273 -6.93 -6.99 7.70
N TYR A 274 -7.33 -6.04 6.83
CA TYR A 274 -8.75 -5.85 6.53
C TYR A 274 -9.36 -7.07 5.85
N ALA A 275 -8.70 -7.63 4.84
CA ALA A 275 -9.19 -8.76 4.07
C ALA A 275 -9.47 -10.00 4.94
N ILE A 276 -8.73 -10.19 6.03
CA ILE A 276 -8.87 -11.35 6.92
C ILE A 276 -9.77 -11.11 8.15
N THR A 277 -9.98 -9.85 8.56
CA THR A 277 -10.76 -9.52 9.78
C THR A 277 -12.10 -8.83 9.48
N GLY A 278 -12.20 -8.11 8.36
CA GLY A 278 -13.31 -7.20 8.07
C GLY A 278 -13.34 -5.95 8.95
N ASP A 279 -12.27 -5.66 9.68
CA ASP A 279 -12.18 -4.56 10.64
C ASP A 279 -12.09 -3.19 9.95
N PRO A 280 -13.10 -2.31 10.08
CA PRO A 280 -13.10 -1.04 9.37
C PRO A 280 -11.95 -0.11 9.79
N TYR A 281 -11.30 -0.33 10.93
CA TYR A 281 -10.09 0.41 11.28
C TYR A 281 -9.01 0.24 10.21
N PHE A 282 -8.75 -1.00 9.77
CA PHE A 282 -7.75 -1.26 8.73
C PHE A 282 -8.19 -0.79 7.34
N LEU A 283 -9.50 -0.79 7.03
CA LEU A 283 -9.99 -0.18 5.79
C LEU A 283 -9.77 1.34 5.78
N GLU A 284 -10.01 1.99 6.91
CA GLU A 284 -9.79 3.42 7.08
C GLU A 284 -8.30 3.78 6.94
N GLU A 285 -7.41 3.00 7.56
CA GLU A 285 -5.95 3.16 7.39
C GLU A 285 -5.53 2.99 5.91
N LEU A 286 -6.12 2.03 5.20
CA LEU A 286 -5.86 1.84 3.77
C LEU A 286 -6.32 3.05 2.93
N GLN A 287 -7.46 3.65 3.29
CA GLN A 287 -7.93 4.89 2.63
C GLN A 287 -7.02 6.09 2.93
N PHE A 288 -6.49 6.21 4.15
CA PHE A 288 -5.55 7.27 4.48
C PHE A 288 -4.23 7.13 3.71
N GLN A 289 -3.68 5.92 3.63
CA GLN A 289 -2.48 5.66 2.84
C GLN A 289 -2.70 6.00 1.34
N ALA A 290 -3.83 5.59 0.75
CA ALA A 290 -4.17 5.94 -0.63
C ALA A 290 -4.37 7.45 -0.83
N THR A 291 -4.88 8.15 0.19
CA THR A 291 -5.04 9.62 0.16
C THR A 291 -3.67 10.31 0.17
N PHE A 292 -2.76 9.85 1.04
CA PHE A 292 -1.39 10.35 1.10
C PHE A 292 -0.65 10.17 -0.22
N ASP A 293 -0.83 9.03 -0.88
CA ASP A 293 -0.18 8.75 -2.17
C ASP A 293 -0.48 9.79 -3.25
N ASP A 294 -1.67 10.39 -3.24
CA ASP A 294 -2.02 11.48 -4.14
C ASP A 294 -1.54 12.84 -3.60
N LEU A 295 -1.72 13.12 -2.30
CA LEU A 295 -1.30 14.38 -1.68
C LEU A 295 0.22 14.58 -1.67
N ALA A 296 0.99 13.50 -1.66
CA ALA A 296 2.44 13.53 -1.68
C ALA A 296 3.02 13.95 -3.05
N ASP A 297 2.22 14.00 -4.12
CA ASP A 297 2.63 14.55 -5.40
C ASP A 297 2.34 16.06 -5.48
N PRO A 298 3.20 16.85 -6.17
CA PRO A 298 2.86 18.22 -6.52
C PRO A 298 1.67 18.24 -7.52
N PRO A 299 0.84 19.29 -7.54
CA PRO A 299 -0.40 19.33 -8.33
C PRO A 299 -0.23 18.91 -9.81
N GLY A 300 0.82 19.38 -10.48
CA GLY A 300 1.08 19.06 -11.89
C GLY A 300 1.47 17.60 -12.19
N TYR A 301 1.76 16.80 -11.16
CA TYR A 301 2.16 15.38 -11.26
C TYR A 301 1.13 14.40 -10.71
N LYS A 302 0.04 14.89 -10.10
CA LYS A 302 -1.05 14.02 -9.65
C LYS A 302 -1.61 13.18 -10.78
N GLN A 303 -1.97 11.93 -10.47
CA GLN A 303 -2.48 10.95 -11.43
C GLN A 303 -1.57 10.72 -12.66
N LYS A 304 -0.26 10.94 -12.50
CA LYS A 304 0.78 10.66 -13.52
C LYS A 304 1.86 9.74 -12.93
N VAL A 305 2.63 9.12 -13.83
CA VAL A 305 3.83 8.40 -13.42
C VAL A 305 4.98 9.40 -13.26
N GLY A 306 5.32 9.68 -12.00
CA GLY A 306 6.58 10.32 -11.63
C GLY A 306 7.71 9.29 -11.55
N GLN A 307 8.22 9.04 -10.35
CA GLN A 307 9.20 7.98 -10.10
C GLN A 307 8.54 6.58 -10.19
N VAL A 308 9.18 5.63 -10.88
CA VAL A 308 8.57 4.32 -11.22
C VAL A 308 8.19 3.52 -9.98
N ARG A 309 9.07 3.43 -8.97
CA ARG A 309 8.74 2.68 -7.73
C ARG A 309 7.61 3.31 -6.92
N SER A 310 7.59 4.64 -6.82
CA SER A 310 6.49 5.41 -6.22
C SER A 310 5.16 5.08 -6.92
N SER A 311 5.17 5.07 -8.26
CA SER A 311 4.01 4.65 -9.04
C SER A 311 3.62 3.19 -8.77
N ALA A 312 4.59 2.26 -8.63
CA ALA A 312 4.30 0.86 -8.36
C ALA A 312 3.49 0.68 -7.07
N TRP A 313 4.00 1.22 -5.96
CA TRP A 313 3.36 1.04 -4.65
C TRP A 313 2.06 1.81 -4.51
N SER A 314 1.96 3.01 -5.08
CA SER A 314 0.69 3.74 -5.04
C SER A 314 -0.39 3.13 -5.92
N LEU A 315 -0.05 2.55 -7.07
CA LEU A 315 -1.00 1.78 -7.86
C LEU A 315 -1.49 0.54 -7.11
N ARG A 316 -0.58 -0.18 -6.43
CA ARG A 316 -0.94 -1.31 -5.55
C ARG A 316 -1.94 -0.86 -4.48
N THR A 317 -1.62 0.19 -3.72
CA THR A 317 -2.49 0.72 -2.65
C THR A 317 -3.84 1.19 -3.21
N LEU A 318 -3.87 1.89 -4.35
CA LEU A 318 -5.10 2.39 -4.96
C LEU A 318 -6.03 1.26 -5.44
N ALA A 319 -5.48 0.21 -6.04
CA ALA A 319 -6.30 -0.93 -6.45
C ALA A 319 -6.78 -1.76 -5.26
N GLN A 320 -5.95 -1.90 -4.23
CA GLN A 320 -6.32 -2.55 -2.97
C GLN A 320 -7.49 -1.83 -2.29
N VAL A 321 -7.43 -0.49 -2.16
CA VAL A 321 -8.53 0.28 -1.55
C VAL A 321 -9.79 0.27 -2.41
N THR A 322 -9.64 0.31 -3.74
CA THR A 322 -10.78 0.21 -4.68
C THR A 322 -11.48 -1.13 -4.58
N THR A 323 -10.72 -2.22 -4.42
CA THR A 323 -11.27 -3.58 -4.28
C THR A 323 -12.00 -3.76 -2.95
N MET A 324 -11.39 -3.29 -1.86
CA MET A 324 -11.83 -3.59 -0.51
C MET A 324 -12.90 -2.64 0.04
N THR A 325 -13.02 -1.44 -0.51
CA THR A 325 -14.07 -0.50 -0.06
C THR A 325 -15.44 -1.05 -0.48
N PRO A 326 -16.37 -1.29 0.47
CA PRO A 326 -17.74 -1.68 0.14
C PRO A 326 -18.47 -0.63 -0.70
N ASP A 327 -19.46 -1.03 -1.48
CA ASP A 327 -20.22 -0.10 -2.33
C ASP A 327 -20.98 0.95 -1.49
N ASN A 328 -21.47 0.55 -0.32
CA ASN A 328 -22.12 1.41 0.65
C ASN A 328 -21.24 1.53 1.90
N VAL A 329 -20.82 2.75 2.22
CA VAL A 329 -20.03 3.07 3.41
C VAL A 329 -20.62 4.29 4.13
N PRO A 330 -20.46 4.40 5.45
CA PRO A 330 -20.87 5.59 6.20
C PRO A 330 -20.01 6.81 5.80
N SER A 331 -20.49 8.02 6.14
CA SER A 331 -19.92 9.30 5.69
C SER A 331 -18.48 9.57 6.13
N TRP A 332 -18.00 8.85 7.15
CA TRP A 332 -16.62 8.93 7.64
C TRP A 332 -15.65 8.02 6.87
N LEU A 333 -16.10 7.36 5.81
CA LEU A 333 -15.27 6.69 4.80
C LEU A 333 -15.54 7.27 3.42
N ARG A 334 -14.55 7.20 2.54
CA ARG A 334 -14.72 7.55 1.13
C ARG A 334 -15.40 6.40 0.37
N PRO A 335 -16.37 6.69 -0.51
CA PRO A 335 -17.06 5.68 -1.27
C PRO A 335 -16.16 5.05 -2.34
N LYS A 336 -16.40 3.77 -2.64
CA LYS A 336 -15.66 3.00 -3.66
C LYS A 336 -15.60 3.69 -5.03
N ALA A 337 -16.68 4.40 -5.40
CA ALA A 337 -16.75 5.13 -6.66
C ALA A 337 -15.66 6.21 -6.78
N SER A 338 -15.27 6.86 -5.68
CA SER A 338 -14.18 7.86 -5.69
C SER A 338 -12.85 7.20 -6.05
N TRP A 339 -12.51 6.07 -5.41
CA TRP A 339 -11.28 5.31 -5.68
C TRP A 339 -11.28 4.70 -7.08
N SER A 340 -12.42 4.17 -7.52
CA SER A 340 -12.61 3.61 -8.86
C SER A 340 -12.34 4.65 -9.94
N SER A 341 -12.87 5.87 -9.77
CA SER A 341 -12.63 6.96 -10.72
C SER A 341 -11.14 7.29 -10.85
N MET A 342 -10.40 7.37 -9.73
CA MET A 342 -8.96 7.63 -9.76
C MET A 342 -8.19 6.49 -10.45
N LEU A 343 -8.51 5.23 -10.13
CA LEU A 343 -7.85 4.07 -10.73
C LEU A 343 -8.07 4.02 -12.25
N LEU A 344 -9.28 4.34 -12.72
CA LEU A 344 -9.60 4.40 -14.15
C LEU A 344 -8.88 5.55 -14.86
N GLN A 345 -8.80 6.73 -14.23
CA GLN A 345 -8.03 7.85 -14.79
C GLN A 345 -6.54 7.51 -14.93
N LEU A 346 -5.95 6.85 -13.93
CA LEU A 346 -4.58 6.36 -13.99
C LEU A 346 -4.38 5.31 -15.08
N ARG A 347 -5.31 4.36 -15.23
CA ARG A 347 -5.30 3.37 -16.33
C ARG A 347 -5.23 4.07 -17.68
N ASP A 348 -6.10 5.05 -17.92
CA ASP A 348 -6.22 5.72 -19.21
C ASP A 348 -4.98 6.60 -19.49
N SER A 349 -4.44 7.25 -18.45
CA SER A 349 -3.17 7.97 -18.49
C SER A 349 -2.00 7.04 -18.85
N PHE A 350 -1.92 5.85 -18.24
CA PHE A 350 -0.92 4.84 -18.55
C PHE A 350 -0.99 4.40 -20.01
N ARG A 351 -2.20 4.05 -20.46
CA ARG A 351 -2.42 3.57 -21.80
C ARG A 351 -2.03 4.61 -22.83
N THR A 352 -2.57 5.83 -22.68
CA THR A 352 -2.33 6.93 -23.63
C THR A 352 -0.86 7.32 -23.69
N ARG A 353 -0.19 7.43 -22.53
CA ARG A 353 1.19 7.93 -22.46
C ARG A 353 2.22 6.86 -22.81
N PHE A 354 2.01 5.62 -22.40
CA PHE A 354 3.04 4.59 -22.45
C PHE A 354 2.71 3.46 -23.43
N VAL A 355 1.55 2.84 -23.31
CA VAL A 355 1.20 1.69 -24.17
C VAL A 355 1.00 2.12 -25.63
N ASP A 356 0.26 3.22 -25.83
CA ASP A 356 -0.02 3.76 -27.16
C ASP A 356 1.10 4.69 -27.67
N GLY A 357 2.06 5.02 -26.80
CA GLY A 357 3.22 5.86 -27.09
C GLY A 357 4.07 5.31 -28.24
N LYS A 358 4.67 6.21 -29.02
CA LYS A 358 5.40 5.86 -30.26
C LYS A 358 6.91 6.01 -30.15
N GLU A 359 7.42 6.58 -29.06
CA GLU A 359 8.87 6.73 -28.89
C GLU A 359 9.52 5.37 -28.56
N ILE A 360 10.80 5.27 -28.89
CA ILE A 360 11.62 4.06 -28.68
C ILE A 360 11.58 3.57 -27.23
N PRO A 361 11.71 4.41 -26.17
CA PRO A 361 11.60 3.95 -24.79
C PRO A 361 10.31 3.17 -24.49
N GLN A 362 9.18 3.59 -25.06
CA GLN A 362 7.91 2.90 -24.85
C GLN A 362 7.73 1.67 -25.74
N THR A 363 8.11 1.78 -27.01
CA THR A 363 7.84 0.74 -28.02
C THR A 363 8.83 -0.43 -27.94
N VAL A 364 10.08 -0.19 -27.53
CA VAL A 364 11.16 -1.19 -27.50
C VAL A 364 11.46 -1.65 -26.07
N PHE A 365 11.56 -0.70 -25.14
CA PHE A 365 12.03 -0.95 -23.77
C PHE A 365 10.90 -1.03 -22.74
N HIS A 366 9.65 -0.80 -23.17
CA HIS A 366 8.43 -0.85 -22.37
C HIS A 366 8.56 -0.18 -20.99
N THR A 367 9.25 0.96 -20.96
CA THR A 367 9.51 1.71 -19.72
C THR A 367 8.50 2.83 -19.53
N THR A 368 8.10 3.06 -18.27
CA THR A 368 7.34 4.24 -17.87
C THR A 368 8.24 5.33 -17.30
N GLN A 369 9.55 5.13 -17.30
CA GLN A 369 10.52 6.10 -16.82
C GLN A 369 10.48 7.33 -17.73
N THR A 370 10.29 8.50 -17.13
CA THR A 370 10.20 9.77 -17.86
C THR A 370 11.42 10.66 -17.66
N ALA A 371 12.09 10.56 -16.51
CA ALA A 371 13.29 11.32 -16.18
C ALA A 371 14.60 10.66 -16.66
N PHE A 372 14.55 9.36 -16.97
CA PHE A 372 15.71 8.55 -17.38
C PHE A 372 16.94 8.67 -16.46
N ASP A 373 16.69 8.72 -15.14
CA ASP A 373 17.70 8.93 -14.10
C ASP A 373 18.43 10.28 -14.26
N ASP A 374 17.80 11.35 -13.77
CA ASP A 374 18.29 12.72 -13.88
C ASP A 374 19.55 13.02 -13.05
N ARG A 375 19.97 12.09 -12.18
CA ARG A 375 21.19 12.22 -11.36
C ARG A 375 22.38 11.52 -12.00
N GLY A 376 22.16 10.40 -12.66
CA GLY A 376 23.24 9.52 -13.16
C GLY A 376 24.03 8.87 -12.02
N GLY A 377 25.15 8.23 -12.36
CA GLY A 377 26.04 7.63 -11.37
C GLY A 377 27.22 6.88 -11.98
N GLY A 378 28.42 7.08 -11.41
CA GLY A 378 29.64 6.42 -11.90
C GLY A 378 29.88 6.71 -13.39
N ALA A 379 29.93 5.64 -14.20
CA ALA A 379 30.10 5.73 -15.64
C ALA A 379 28.81 6.08 -16.41
N VAL A 380 27.65 6.17 -15.75
CA VAL A 380 26.34 6.43 -16.37
C VAL A 380 25.99 7.92 -16.27
N PRO A 381 25.90 8.64 -17.41
CA PRO A 381 25.47 10.04 -17.40
C PRO A 381 24.01 10.23 -16.95
N PRO A 382 23.63 11.42 -16.48
CA PRO A 382 22.24 11.73 -16.17
C PRO A 382 21.34 11.75 -17.43
N GLY A 383 20.09 11.33 -17.28
CA GLY A 383 19.03 11.41 -18.29
C GLY A 383 19.11 10.36 -19.39
N VAL A 384 19.79 9.23 -19.16
CA VAL A 384 20.03 8.21 -20.19
C VAL A 384 19.59 6.80 -19.82
N SER A 385 19.20 6.55 -18.56
CA SER A 385 19.06 5.19 -18.05
C SER A 385 17.73 4.90 -17.37
N ILE A 386 17.39 3.62 -17.29
CA ILE A 386 16.28 3.11 -16.50
C ILE A 386 16.81 2.23 -15.37
N ALA A 387 16.00 2.04 -14.32
CA ALA A 387 16.31 1.17 -13.19
C ALA A 387 15.43 -0.08 -13.25
N PRO A 388 15.89 -1.20 -13.83
CA PRO A 388 15.03 -2.36 -14.14
C PRO A 388 14.37 -2.98 -12.90
N TRP A 389 15.00 -2.90 -11.73
CA TRP A 389 14.41 -3.35 -10.47
C TRP A 389 13.16 -2.55 -10.06
N GLN A 390 13.07 -1.26 -10.41
CA GLN A 390 11.84 -0.48 -10.19
C GLN A 390 10.75 -0.89 -11.18
N GLU A 391 11.15 -1.20 -12.41
CA GLU A 391 10.23 -1.64 -13.46
C GLU A 391 9.56 -2.96 -13.10
N ASP A 392 10.31 -3.88 -12.46
CA ASP A 392 9.77 -5.14 -11.96
C ASP A 392 8.75 -4.94 -10.83
N PHE A 393 8.96 -3.97 -9.93
CA PHE A 393 7.94 -3.62 -8.92
C PHE A 393 6.65 -3.09 -9.55
N GLN A 394 6.77 -2.24 -10.57
CA GLN A 394 5.61 -1.71 -11.28
C GLN A 394 4.90 -2.82 -12.07
N CYS A 395 5.66 -3.70 -12.73
CA CYS A 395 5.13 -4.87 -13.43
C CYS A 395 4.34 -5.77 -12.48
N LEU A 396 4.89 -6.06 -11.30
CA LEU A 396 4.24 -6.86 -10.27
C LEU A 396 2.94 -6.22 -9.77
N SER A 397 2.95 -4.91 -9.55
CA SER A 397 1.77 -4.16 -9.12
C SER A 397 0.68 -4.18 -10.20
N LEU A 398 1.02 -3.93 -11.47
CA LEU A 398 0.09 -3.99 -12.61
C LEU A 398 -0.51 -5.40 -12.82
N GLY A 399 0.31 -6.44 -12.62
CA GLY A 399 -0.17 -7.82 -12.65
C GLY A 399 -1.17 -8.08 -11.54
N TRP A 400 -0.88 -7.66 -10.30
CA TRP A 400 -1.83 -7.82 -9.21
C TRP A 400 -3.13 -7.03 -9.44
N ILE A 401 -3.07 -5.81 -9.97
CA ILE A 401 -4.28 -5.05 -10.34
C ILE A 401 -5.14 -5.85 -11.33
N THR A 402 -4.51 -6.48 -12.32
CA THR A 402 -5.20 -7.35 -13.28
C THR A 402 -5.83 -8.56 -12.57
N MET A 403 -5.10 -9.19 -11.64
CA MET A 403 -5.57 -10.32 -10.84
C MET A 403 -6.78 -9.96 -9.95
N LEU A 404 -6.85 -8.73 -9.44
CA LEU A 404 -8.00 -8.21 -8.67
C LEU A 404 -9.27 -8.02 -9.52
N GLY A 405 -9.23 -8.31 -10.83
CA GLY A 405 -10.38 -8.24 -11.73
C GLY A 405 -10.49 -6.94 -12.53
N PHE A 406 -9.50 -6.04 -12.45
CA PHE A 406 -9.48 -4.84 -13.29
C PHE A 406 -8.92 -5.15 -14.68
N GLU A 407 -9.67 -5.90 -15.48
CA GLU A 407 -9.24 -6.46 -16.78
C GLU A 407 -8.67 -5.43 -17.77
N GLY A 408 -9.11 -4.18 -17.69
CA GLY A 408 -8.56 -3.08 -18.49
C GLY A 408 -7.07 -2.81 -18.27
N PHE A 409 -6.47 -3.35 -17.20
CA PHE A 409 -5.03 -3.31 -16.95
C PHE A 409 -4.25 -4.46 -17.61
N LEU A 410 -4.91 -5.51 -18.10
CA LEU A 410 -4.22 -6.65 -18.73
C LEU A 410 -3.35 -6.22 -19.93
N PRO A 411 -3.79 -5.35 -20.85
CA PRO A 411 -2.93 -4.87 -21.93
C PRO A 411 -1.71 -4.08 -21.41
N ILE A 412 -1.89 -3.28 -20.35
CA ILE A 412 -0.80 -2.51 -19.72
C ILE A 412 0.20 -3.46 -19.07
N PHE A 413 -0.29 -4.49 -18.36
CA PHE A 413 0.56 -5.51 -17.76
C PHE A 413 1.34 -6.31 -18.81
N ARG A 414 0.68 -6.77 -19.89
CA ARG A 414 1.35 -7.47 -21.00
C ARG A 414 2.42 -6.61 -21.67
N TRP A 415 2.12 -5.34 -21.92
CA TRP A 415 3.12 -4.39 -22.42
C TRP A 415 4.29 -4.25 -21.44
N LYS A 416 4.01 -4.13 -20.13
CA LYS A 416 5.05 -3.93 -19.13
C LYS A 416 5.97 -5.13 -18.96
N VAL A 417 5.40 -6.33 -18.86
CA VAL A 417 6.17 -7.56 -18.62
C VAL A 417 7.06 -7.93 -19.80
N ALA A 418 6.75 -7.43 -21.02
CA ALA A 418 7.60 -7.60 -22.19
C ALA A 418 9.04 -7.09 -21.95
N GLN A 419 9.24 -6.05 -21.13
CA GLN A 419 10.59 -5.63 -20.73
C GLN A 419 11.31 -6.72 -19.91
N THR A 420 10.66 -7.26 -18.89
CA THR A 420 11.24 -8.29 -18.02
C THR A 420 11.53 -9.57 -18.81
N ILE A 421 10.65 -9.92 -19.76
CA ILE A 421 10.87 -11.04 -20.70
C ILE A 421 12.09 -10.75 -21.58
N ALA A 422 12.18 -9.57 -22.19
CA ALA A 422 13.32 -9.23 -23.05
C ALA A 422 14.68 -9.30 -22.33
N ARG A 423 14.73 -8.97 -21.03
CA ARG A 423 15.96 -9.09 -20.24
C ARG A 423 16.36 -10.54 -19.91
N THR A 424 15.45 -11.50 -20.04
CA THR A 424 15.59 -12.86 -19.48
C THR A 424 15.43 -13.99 -20.50
N ASP A 425 14.82 -13.72 -21.66
CA ASP A 425 14.48 -14.73 -22.67
C ASP A 425 15.70 -15.29 -23.42
N GLY A 426 16.82 -14.56 -23.43
CA GLY A 426 18.03 -14.88 -24.19
C GLY A 426 17.91 -14.70 -25.71
N ARG A 427 16.86 -14.00 -26.19
CA ARG A 427 16.53 -13.83 -27.61
C ARG A 427 16.42 -12.37 -28.04
N SER A 428 16.17 -11.45 -27.11
CA SER A 428 16.01 -10.02 -27.42
C SER A 428 17.27 -9.34 -27.98
N GLY A 429 18.45 -9.94 -27.79
CA GLY A 429 19.75 -9.32 -28.00
C GLY A 429 20.37 -8.74 -26.73
N TRP A 430 19.62 -8.69 -25.62
CA TRP A 430 20.17 -8.47 -24.29
C TRP A 430 20.82 -9.74 -23.73
N ASN A 431 21.98 -9.61 -23.07
CA ASN A 431 22.61 -10.74 -22.40
C ASN A 431 21.87 -11.09 -21.10
N ARG A 432 21.15 -12.22 -21.10
CA ARG A 432 20.38 -12.66 -19.93
C ARG A 432 21.23 -12.96 -18.69
N ALA A 433 22.53 -13.23 -18.81
CA ALA A 433 23.41 -13.31 -17.65
C ALA A 433 23.35 -12.03 -16.79
N VAL A 434 23.18 -10.87 -17.44
CA VAL A 434 23.04 -9.56 -16.79
C VAL A 434 21.57 -9.13 -16.84
N ALA A 435 20.65 -10.03 -16.48
CA ALA A 435 19.21 -9.71 -16.49
C ALA A 435 18.84 -8.60 -15.50
N THR A 436 19.58 -8.42 -14.41
CA THR A 436 19.20 -7.53 -13.30
C THR A 436 20.28 -6.49 -12.94
N PRO A 437 20.73 -5.66 -13.89
CA PRO A 437 21.71 -4.61 -13.60
C PRO A 437 21.09 -3.52 -12.73
N GLY A 438 21.92 -2.71 -12.06
CA GLY A 438 21.44 -1.55 -11.30
C GLY A 438 20.75 -0.52 -12.20
N THR A 439 21.29 -0.32 -13.40
CA THR A 439 20.78 0.60 -14.43
C THR A 439 20.97 0.01 -15.83
N ILE A 440 20.11 0.42 -16.76
CA ILE A 440 20.24 0.12 -18.20
C ILE A 440 20.25 1.44 -18.96
N MET A 441 21.36 1.77 -19.59
CA MET A 441 21.46 2.91 -20.50
C MET A 441 20.69 2.62 -21.79
N LEU A 442 19.84 3.56 -22.19
CA LEU A 442 19.06 3.51 -23.43
C LEU A 442 19.59 4.47 -24.50
N ARG A 443 20.59 5.30 -24.16
CA ARG A 443 21.32 6.21 -25.05
C ARG A 443 22.65 6.60 -24.43
N ALA A 444 23.61 7.09 -25.22
CA ALA A 444 24.95 7.40 -24.74
C ALA A 444 24.99 8.69 -23.87
N ASN A 445 24.22 9.70 -24.26
CA ASN A 445 24.04 10.96 -23.53
C ASN A 445 22.63 11.53 -23.84
N LYS A 446 22.24 12.62 -23.18
CA LYS A 446 20.89 13.21 -23.32
C LYS A 446 20.53 13.69 -24.74
N ASP A 447 21.52 13.93 -25.57
CA ASP A 447 21.38 14.48 -26.93
C ASP A 447 21.54 13.38 -28.00
N SER A 448 21.93 12.16 -27.59
CA SER A 448 22.08 11.02 -28.48
C SER A 448 20.72 10.37 -28.78
N PRO A 449 20.54 9.78 -29.98
CA PRO A 449 19.37 8.96 -30.26
C PRO A 449 19.27 7.79 -29.27
N TRP A 450 18.04 7.32 -29.06
CA TRP A 450 17.80 6.09 -28.32
C TRP A 450 18.39 4.89 -29.08
N CYS A 451 18.89 3.90 -28.34
CA CYS A 451 19.20 2.58 -28.87
C CYS A 451 17.95 2.00 -29.53
N ALA A 452 18.02 1.59 -30.80
CA ALA A 452 16.85 1.16 -31.56
C ALA A 452 16.31 -0.21 -31.11
N ASN A 453 17.10 -1.00 -30.39
CA ASN A 453 16.77 -2.35 -29.94
C ASN A 453 17.61 -2.76 -28.71
N TRP A 454 17.29 -3.93 -28.14
CA TRP A 454 17.98 -4.48 -26.98
C TRP A 454 19.44 -4.88 -27.25
N ALA A 455 19.81 -5.23 -28.48
CA ALA A 455 21.20 -5.53 -28.85
C ALA A 455 22.09 -4.28 -28.84
N GLU A 456 21.60 -3.16 -29.34
CA GLU A 456 22.28 -1.86 -29.25
C GLU A 456 22.42 -1.39 -27.79
N ALA A 457 21.35 -1.56 -27.00
CA ALA A 457 21.40 -1.27 -25.57
C ALA A 457 22.45 -2.14 -24.87
N TRP A 458 22.51 -3.45 -25.17
CA TRP A 458 23.54 -4.33 -24.62
C TRP A 458 24.95 -3.88 -25.01
N ALA A 459 25.20 -3.59 -26.29
CA ALA A 459 26.51 -3.15 -26.77
C ALA A 459 26.97 -1.85 -26.06
N LEU A 460 26.05 -0.89 -25.88
CA LEU A 460 26.30 0.33 -25.14
C LEU A 460 26.66 0.04 -23.68
N ASN A 461 25.82 -0.73 -22.98
CA ASN A 461 26.00 -0.99 -21.56
C ASN A 461 27.24 -1.84 -21.27
N ARG A 462 27.55 -2.84 -22.10
CA ARG A 462 28.79 -3.63 -21.99
C ARG A 462 30.02 -2.75 -22.07
N ARG A 463 30.05 -1.82 -23.03
CA ARG A 463 31.17 -0.90 -23.21
C ARG A 463 31.32 0.09 -22.05
N VAL A 464 30.22 0.67 -21.57
CA VAL A 464 30.26 1.77 -20.59
C VAL A 464 30.32 1.25 -19.15
N GLN A 465 29.58 0.20 -18.84
CA GLN A 465 29.45 -0.33 -17.48
C GLN A 465 30.30 -1.59 -17.21
N ASN A 466 31.15 -1.98 -18.17
CA ASN A 466 32.06 -3.13 -18.07
C ASN A 466 31.34 -4.45 -17.69
N PHE A 467 30.18 -4.70 -18.32
CA PHE A 467 29.44 -5.95 -18.11
C PHE A 467 30.20 -7.15 -18.69
N PRO A 468 30.06 -8.34 -18.07
CA PRO A 468 30.80 -9.53 -18.50
C PRO A 468 30.36 -10.06 -19.87
N GLU A 469 31.15 -10.98 -20.41
CA GLU A 469 30.84 -11.67 -21.66
C GLU A 469 29.46 -12.37 -21.63
N PRO A 470 28.81 -12.50 -22.79
CA PRO A 470 27.56 -13.25 -22.91
C PRO A 470 27.65 -14.67 -22.36
N SER A 471 26.69 -15.03 -21.50
CA SER A 471 26.52 -16.39 -20.98
C SER A 471 25.05 -16.61 -20.58
N ASP A 472 24.74 -17.85 -20.20
CA ASP A 472 23.43 -18.22 -19.66
C ASP A 472 23.37 -18.26 -18.13
N ASP A 473 24.53 -18.20 -17.48
CA ASP A 473 24.64 -18.19 -16.02
C ASP A 473 24.47 -16.76 -15.49
N TRP A 474 23.44 -16.56 -14.66
CA TRP A 474 23.13 -15.23 -14.15
C TRP A 474 24.22 -14.72 -13.20
N VAL A 475 24.51 -13.42 -13.32
CA VAL A 475 25.44 -12.67 -12.49
C VAL A 475 24.76 -11.43 -11.91
N GLY A 476 25.05 -11.11 -10.65
CA GLY A 476 24.55 -9.90 -10.00
C GLY A 476 24.17 -10.09 -8.54
N LEU A 477 23.38 -9.15 -8.03
CA LEU A 477 22.84 -9.19 -6.67
C LEU A 477 21.56 -10.02 -6.63
N LEU A 478 21.46 -10.91 -5.64
CA LEU A 478 20.31 -11.81 -5.51
C LEU A 478 18.98 -11.07 -5.33
N THR A 479 18.98 -9.98 -4.56
CA THR A 479 17.78 -9.19 -4.26
C THR A 479 17.03 -8.78 -5.54
N PRO A 480 17.63 -8.08 -6.53
CA PRO A 480 16.98 -7.82 -7.82
C PRO A 480 16.45 -9.05 -8.56
N LEU A 481 17.15 -10.20 -8.51
CA LEU A 481 16.68 -11.42 -9.16
C LEU A 481 15.37 -11.95 -8.54
N THR A 482 15.17 -11.75 -7.23
CA THR A 482 13.89 -12.09 -6.58
C THR A 482 12.72 -11.27 -7.17
N PHE A 483 12.94 -10.00 -7.52
CA PHE A 483 11.91 -9.11 -8.06
C PHE A 483 11.57 -9.49 -9.50
N THR A 484 12.60 -9.69 -10.34
CA THR A 484 12.46 -10.16 -11.71
C THR A 484 11.71 -11.50 -11.76
N ARG A 485 12.08 -12.45 -10.90
CA ARG A 485 11.38 -13.74 -10.77
C ARG A 485 9.92 -13.54 -10.37
N ALA A 486 9.63 -12.70 -9.38
CA ALA A 486 8.27 -12.44 -8.91
C ALA A 486 7.37 -11.83 -10.00
N ALA A 487 7.88 -10.89 -10.79
CA ALA A 487 7.17 -10.30 -11.92
C ALA A 487 6.83 -11.35 -13.00
N LEU A 488 7.78 -12.24 -13.31
CA LEU A 488 7.57 -13.34 -14.25
C LEU A 488 6.60 -14.40 -13.70
N ALA A 489 6.68 -14.73 -12.40
CA ALA A 489 5.75 -15.63 -11.74
C ALA A 489 4.31 -15.09 -11.83
N MET A 490 4.11 -13.81 -11.53
CA MET A 490 2.81 -13.13 -11.69
C MET A 490 2.29 -13.25 -13.14
N ALA A 491 3.17 -13.10 -14.13
CA ALA A 491 2.81 -13.25 -15.54
C ALA A 491 2.33 -14.67 -15.88
N THR A 492 2.99 -15.70 -15.34
CA THR A 492 2.52 -17.09 -15.50
C THR A 492 1.19 -17.35 -14.80
N GLN A 493 0.94 -16.75 -13.63
CA GLN A 493 -0.36 -16.85 -12.94
C GLN A 493 -1.51 -16.26 -13.78
N LEU A 494 -1.21 -15.22 -14.57
CA LEU A 494 -2.15 -14.51 -15.44
C LEU A 494 -2.17 -15.04 -16.89
N GLY A 495 -1.52 -16.17 -17.18
CA GLY A 495 -1.56 -16.81 -18.50
C GLY A 495 -0.80 -16.06 -19.60
N VAL A 496 0.30 -15.38 -19.25
CA VAL A 496 1.26 -14.86 -20.24
C VAL A 496 2.26 -15.96 -20.57
N ASP A 497 1.96 -16.77 -21.59
CA ASP A 497 2.75 -17.94 -21.95
C ASP A 497 4.18 -17.59 -22.37
N GLU A 498 4.38 -16.41 -22.96
CA GLU A 498 5.68 -15.88 -23.35
C GLU A 498 6.64 -15.70 -22.17
N ALA A 499 6.11 -15.55 -20.95
CA ALA A 499 6.91 -15.40 -19.74
C ALA A 499 7.42 -16.73 -19.16
N ARG A 500 6.89 -17.89 -19.60
CA ARG A 500 7.17 -19.18 -18.94
C ARG A 500 8.63 -19.61 -19.02
N SER A 501 9.29 -19.45 -20.18
CA SER A 501 10.71 -19.80 -20.33
C SER A 501 11.61 -18.89 -19.48
N SER A 502 11.31 -17.59 -19.48
CA SER A 502 11.98 -16.60 -18.65
C SER A 502 11.80 -16.88 -17.16
N PHE A 503 10.58 -17.24 -16.74
CA PHE A 503 10.29 -17.62 -15.36
C PHE A 503 11.10 -18.84 -14.92
N ARG A 504 11.08 -19.92 -15.71
CA ARG A 504 11.84 -21.15 -15.40
C ARG A 504 13.33 -20.85 -15.28
N TRP A 505 13.90 -20.13 -16.24
CA TRP A 505 15.30 -19.74 -16.18
C TRP A 505 15.61 -18.92 -14.92
N ALA A 506 14.81 -17.89 -14.60
CA ALA A 506 15.04 -17.06 -13.43
C ALA A 506 14.87 -17.83 -12.11
N ASP A 507 13.90 -18.76 -12.03
CA ASP A 507 13.67 -19.63 -10.88
C ASP A 507 14.86 -20.58 -10.66
N ASP A 508 15.35 -21.23 -11.73
CA ASP A 508 16.50 -22.14 -11.69
C ASP A 508 17.78 -21.40 -11.26
N GLN A 509 18.05 -20.24 -11.85
CA GLN A 509 19.17 -19.38 -11.48
C GLN A 509 19.09 -18.97 -10.01
N LEU A 510 17.94 -18.49 -9.55
CA LEU A 510 17.76 -18.05 -8.17
C LEU A 510 17.97 -19.19 -7.18
N ARG A 511 17.36 -20.36 -7.42
CA ARG A 511 17.51 -21.54 -6.56
C ARG A 511 18.96 -22.00 -6.47
N SER A 512 19.64 -22.08 -7.62
CA SER A 512 21.05 -22.46 -7.69
C SER A 512 21.93 -21.51 -6.88
N LYS A 513 21.74 -20.19 -7.04
CA LYS A 513 22.56 -19.18 -6.34
C LYS A 513 22.23 -19.05 -4.86
N LEU A 514 20.97 -19.24 -4.46
CA LEU A 514 20.60 -19.31 -3.04
C LEU A 514 21.29 -20.50 -2.36
N ALA A 515 21.25 -21.68 -3.00
CA ALA A 515 21.91 -22.88 -2.48
C ALA A 515 23.43 -22.72 -2.38
N SER A 516 24.08 -22.26 -3.45
CA SER A 516 25.55 -22.11 -3.49
C SER A 516 26.06 -21.03 -2.53
N GLN A 517 25.30 -19.95 -2.32
CA GLN A 517 25.66 -18.88 -1.38
C GLN A 517 25.12 -19.12 0.05
N ARG A 518 24.43 -20.25 0.29
CA ARG A 518 23.75 -20.56 1.57
C ARG A 518 22.86 -19.43 2.07
N LYS A 519 22.18 -18.73 1.14
CA LYS A 519 21.24 -17.66 1.44
C LYS A 519 19.81 -18.18 1.45
N LYS A 520 18.94 -17.42 2.10
CA LYS A 520 17.53 -17.73 2.25
C LYS A 520 16.71 -16.82 1.34
N MET A 521 15.58 -17.34 0.86
CA MET A 521 14.64 -16.60 0.02
C MET A 521 13.71 -15.76 0.89
N PRO A 522 13.58 -14.44 0.65
CA PRO A 522 12.53 -13.64 1.30
C PRO A 522 11.14 -14.07 0.80
N TRP A 523 10.20 -14.21 1.72
CA TRP A 523 8.80 -14.55 1.44
C TRP A 523 8.14 -13.50 0.55
N ARG A 524 8.39 -12.21 0.77
CA ARG A 524 7.69 -11.11 0.08
C ARG A 524 7.84 -11.08 -1.44
N PHE A 525 8.77 -11.85 -2.00
CA PHE A 525 8.95 -12.03 -3.46
C PHE A 525 8.87 -13.49 -3.92
N ALA A 526 8.49 -14.42 -3.04
CA ALA A 526 8.39 -15.85 -3.33
C ALA A 526 7.05 -16.23 -3.98
N LEU A 527 6.65 -15.53 -5.03
CA LEU A 527 5.41 -15.84 -5.75
C LEU A 527 5.49 -17.21 -6.43
N ALA A 528 4.38 -17.96 -6.40
CA ALA A 528 4.26 -19.22 -7.12
C ALA A 528 4.15 -18.97 -8.64
N GLY A 529 4.81 -19.80 -9.46
CA GLY A 529 4.58 -19.79 -10.91
C GLY A 529 3.55 -20.84 -11.33
N ARG A 530 3.11 -20.78 -12.59
CA ARG A 530 2.25 -21.79 -13.25
C ARG A 530 2.88 -22.42 -14.49
#